data_AF-A0A8B6ET64-F1
#
_entry.id   AF-A0A8B6ET64-F1
#
_cell.length_a   1.000
_cell.length_b   1.000
_cell.length_c   1.000
_cell.angle_alpha   90.00
_cell.angle_beta   90.00
_cell.angle_gamma   90.00
#
_symmetry.space_group_name_H-M   'P 1'
#
loop_
_entity.id
_entity.type
_entity.pdbx_description
1 polymer ?
#
loop_
_entity_poly.entity_id
_entity_poly.type
_entity_poly.pdbx_seq_one_letter_code
_entity_poly.pdbx_strand_id
1 'polypeptide(L)'
;MFYTTCVVILVLQISLSDAAFDACTNYTSMKYVDRRAVQNQLEIGSINPISDDFLESGWYRIESAAGENMPTEPPGSLRCGTWYPIWLNGTLPTTIGEEIVGQVCLQGFTKNCSLTWNIDIKYCSGDYLVYNLVRSETTSSGYCFGTEAVTATIETPSTSIATNTDDPINGILSYLYSLF
;
A
#
# COMPACT_ATOMS: atom_id res chain seq x y z
N MET A 1 -56.16 -5.41 -4.74
CA MET A 1 -55.26 -4.40 -4.16
C MET A 1 -54.12 -5.01 -3.33
N PHE A 2 -54.27 -6.18 -2.70
CA PHE A 2 -53.20 -6.84 -1.93
C PHE A 2 -52.08 -7.46 -2.78
N TYR A 3 -52.35 -7.79 -4.05
CA TYR A 3 -51.38 -8.39 -4.96
C TYR A 3 -50.31 -7.38 -5.40
N THR A 4 -50.73 -6.15 -5.69
CA THR A 4 -49.85 -5.07 -6.14
C THR A 4 -48.91 -4.61 -5.03
N THR A 5 -49.39 -4.55 -3.78
CA THR A 5 -48.55 -4.25 -2.61
C THR A 5 -47.55 -5.37 -2.31
N CYS A 6 -47.94 -6.64 -2.47
CA CYS A 6 -47.03 -7.78 -2.33
C CYS A 6 -45.90 -7.74 -3.35
N VAL A 7 -46.21 -7.46 -4.62
CA VAL A 7 -45.21 -7.38 -5.69
C VAL A 7 -44.26 -6.20 -5.48
N VAL A 8 -44.77 -5.03 -5.07
CA VAL A 8 -43.92 -3.86 -4.77
C VAL A 8 -43.01 -4.10 -3.56
N ILE A 9 -43.51 -4.74 -2.50
CA ILE A 9 -42.69 -5.14 -1.36
C ILE A 9 -41.65 -6.19 -1.78
N LEU A 10 -42.02 -7.21 -2.56
CA LEU A 10 -41.07 -8.22 -3.06
C LEU A 10 -39.96 -7.57 -3.91
N VAL A 11 -40.30 -6.62 -4.78
CA VAL A 11 -39.32 -5.88 -5.62
C VAL A 11 -38.44 -4.96 -4.78
N LEU A 12 -38.99 -4.29 -3.76
CA LEU A 12 -38.22 -3.48 -2.80
C LEU A 12 -37.24 -4.34 -1.99
N GLN A 13 -37.64 -5.57 -1.61
CA GLN A 13 -36.80 -6.52 -0.88
C GLN A 13 -35.72 -7.13 -1.79
N ILE A 14 -36.03 -7.36 -3.07
CA ILE A 14 -35.06 -7.80 -4.09
C ILE A 14 -34.01 -6.70 -4.37
N SER A 15 -34.38 -5.42 -4.30
CA SER A 15 -33.43 -4.30 -4.40
C SER A 15 -32.58 -4.06 -3.14
N LEU A 16 -32.78 -4.82 -2.07
CA LEU A 16 -32.14 -4.61 -0.76
C LEU A 16 -31.32 -5.81 -0.26
N SER A 17 -31.16 -6.89 -1.05
CA SER A 17 -30.42 -8.08 -0.62
C SER A 17 -29.41 -8.58 -1.64
N ASP A 18 -28.65 -7.68 -2.22
CA ASP A 18 -27.25 -7.99 -2.50
C ASP A 18 -26.44 -6.95 -1.74
N ALA A 19 -26.16 -7.22 -0.46
CA ALA A 19 -24.94 -6.67 0.12
C ALA A 19 -23.79 -7.38 -0.62
N ALA A 20 -23.62 -7.00 -1.89
CA ALA A 20 -22.55 -7.45 -2.73
C ALA A 20 -21.28 -7.26 -1.91
N PHE A 21 -20.46 -8.30 -1.85
CA PHE A 21 -19.16 -8.22 -1.20
C PHE A 21 -18.40 -7.06 -1.85
N ASP A 22 -18.46 -5.88 -1.23
CA ASP A 22 -17.85 -4.69 -1.79
C ASP A 22 -16.42 -4.66 -1.32
N ALA A 23 -15.49 -4.95 -2.22
CA ALA A 23 -14.05 -4.87 -1.99
C ALA A 23 -13.62 -3.53 -1.41
N CYS A 24 -14.39 -2.45 -1.60
CA CYS A 24 -14.12 -1.14 -1.00
C CYS A 24 -14.40 -1.08 0.50
N THR A 25 -15.13 -2.04 1.06
CA THR A 25 -15.44 -2.12 2.51
C THR A 25 -14.95 -3.41 3.16
N ASN A 26 -14.65 -4.43 2.35
CA ASN A 26 -14.18 -5.72 2.82
C ASN A 26 -12.82 -6.06 2.18
N TYR A 27 -11.76 -5.55 2.81
CA TYR A 27 -10.37 -5.73 2.41
C TYR A 27 -9.49 -5.95 3.64
N THR A 28 -8.27 -6.44 3.41
CA THR A 28 -7.21 -6.57 4.42
C THR A 28 -6.18 -5.47 4.25
N SER A 29 -5.69 -4.87 5.34
CA SER A 29 -4.55 -3.94 5.26
C SER A 29 -3.27 -4.69 4.90
N MET A 30 -2.56 -4.21 3.89
CA MET A 30 -1.32 -4.83 3.45
C MET A 30 -0.22 -4.72 4.52
N LYS A 31 0.57 -5.78 4.68
CA LYS A 31 1.69 -5.81 5.66
C LYS A 31 2.98 -5.32 5.03
N TYR A 32 3.88 -4.79 5.86
CA TYR A 32 5.23 -4.33 5.46
C TYR A 32 5.21 -3.22 4.38
N VAL A 33 4.19 -2.36 4.41
CA VAL A 33 3.99 -1.27 3.43
C VAL A 33 5.14 -0.26 3.38
N ASP A 34 5.85 -0.09 4.49
CA ASP A 34 7.09 0.69 4.62
C ASP A 34 8.23 0.13 3.77
N ARG A 35 8.23 -1.18 3.54
CA ARG A 35 9.27 -1.89 2.79
C ARG A 35 8.90 -2.18 1.33
N ARG A 36 7.65 -1.97 0.91
CA ARG A 36 7.16 -2.33 -0.44
C ARG A 36 7.35 -1.25 -1.50
N ALA A 37 7.90 -0.10 -1.12
CA ALA A 37 8.22 1.00 -2.03
C ALA A 37 9.28 0.63 -3.07
N VAL A 38 9.14 1.13 -4.30
CA VAL A 38 10.15 0.95 -5.36
C VAL A 38 11.54 1.40 -4.91
N GLN A 39 11.61 2.45 -4.09
CA GLN A 39 12.90 2.96 -3.59
C GLN A 39 13.56 2.04 -2.56
N ASN A 40 12.82 1.13 -1.92
CA ASN A 40 13.41 0.22 -0.95
C ASN A 40 14.24 -0.86 -1.64
N GLN A 41 15.56 -0.66 -1.61
CA GLN A 41 16.52 -1.59 -2.18
C GLN A 41 16.94 -2.63 -1.16
N LEU A 42 16.80 -3.90 -1.53
CA LEU A 42 17.25 -5.02 -0.74
C LEU A 42 18.75 -5.28 -0.98
N GLU A 43 19.50 -5.45 0.11
CA GLU A 43 20.90 -5.81 0.04
C GLU A 43 21.10 -7.27 -0.43
N ILE A 44 22.18 -7.49 -1.18
CA ILE A 44 22.58 -8.84 -1.61
C ILE A 44 22.93 -9.66 -0.37
N GLY A 45 22.28 -10.82 -0.22
CA GLY A 45 22.45 -11.69 0.95
C GLY A 45 21.48 -11.40 2.10
N SER A 46 20.52 -10.48 1.92
CA SER A 46 19.42 -10.31 2.87
C SER A 46 18.68 -11.63 3.10
N ILE A 47 18.52 -11.98 4.38
CA ILE A 47 17.91 -13.25 4.81
C ILE A 47 16.39 -13.15 4.99
N ASN A 48 15.82 -11.95 4.94
CA ASN A 48 14.39 -11.70 5.19
C ASN A 48 13.75 -10.82 4.09
N PRO A 49 13.84 -11.21 2.80
CA PRO A 49 13.08 -10.55 1.74
C PRO A 49 11.57 -10.68 2.00
N ILE A 50 10.79 -9.71 1.51
CA ILE A 50 9.35 -9.90 1.36
C ILE A 50 9.10 -11.08 0.42
N SER A 51 8.16 -11.94 0.81
CA SER A 51 7.84 -13.18 0.12
C SER A 51 6.32 -13.41 0.15
N ASP A 52 5.65 -13.03 -0.93
CA ASP A 52 4.20 -13.13 -1.12
C ASP A 52 3.77 -14.49 -1.68
N ASP A 53 4.67 -15.47 -1.69
CA ASP A 53 4.32 -16.90 -1.74
C ASP A 53 3.74 -17.42 -0.42
N PHE A 54 3.69 -16.60 0.62
CA PHE A 54 2.90 -16.84 1.84
C PHE A 54 1.71 -15.89 1.98
N LEU A 55 1.46 -15.03 0.97
CA LEU A 55 0.30 -14.16 0.95
C LEU A 55 -0.98 -14.99 0.82
N GLU A 56 -2.00 -14.67 1.61
CA GLU A 56 -3.35 -15.18 1.40
C GLU A 56 -4.00 -14.38 0.27
N SER A 57 -4.51 -15.06 -0.77
CA SER A 57 -5.16 -14.35 -1.88
C SER A 57 -6.44 -13.62 -1.40
N GLY A 58 -6.68 -12.42 -1.91
CA GLY A 58 -7.86 -11.64 -1.58
C GLY A 58 -7.67 -10.14 -1.78
N TRP A 59 -8.66 -9.37 -1.34
CA TRP A 59 -8.65 -7.91 -1.47
C TRP A 59 -7.78 -7.24 -0.42
N TYR A 60 -6.86 -6.39 -0.87
CA TYR A 60 -5.95 -5.62 -0.03
C TYR A 60 -6.07 -4.12 -0.29
N ARG A 61 -5.97 -3.35 0.80
CA ARG A 61 -5.74 -1.90 0.76
C ARG A 61 -4.32 -1.60 1.22
N ILE A 62 -3.69 -0.67 0.52
CA ILE A 62 -2.35 -0.20 0.84
C ILE A 62 -2.47 1.20 1.41
N GLU A 63 -1.85 1.40 2.57
CA GLU A 63 -1.76 2.69 3.24
C GLU A 63 -0.28 2.93 3.51
N SER A 64 0.39 3.69 2.63
CA SER A 64 1.85 3.89 2.67
C SER A 64 2.22 5.33 2.39
N ALA A 65 3.15 5.87 3.18
CA ALA A 65 3.75 7.18 2.94
C ALA A 65 4.56 7.23 1.62
N ALA A 66 4.95 6.08 1.07
CA ALA A 66 5.64 5.98 -0.21
C ALA A 66 4.70 6.08 -1.44
N GLY A 67 3.39 6.21 -1.20
CA GLY A 67 2.33 6.06 -2.18
C GLY A 67 1.63 4.71 -2.09
N GLU A 68 0.35 4.68 -2.45
CA GLU A 68 -0.52 3.51 -2.26
C GLU A 68 -0.65 2.64 -3.50
N ASN A 69 -0.28 3.18 -4.66
CA ASN A 69 -0.51 2.54 -5.94
C ASN A 69 0.63 1.61 -6.34
N MET A 70 0.30 0.50 -6.98
CA MET A 70 1.28 -0.38 -7.63
C MET A 70 1.99 0.38 -8.78
N PRO A 71 3.32 0.32 -8.89
CA PRO A 71 4.02 0.94 -10.00
C PRO A 71 3.63 0.30 -11.34
N THR A 72 3.47 1.13 -12.37
CA THR A 72 3.13 0.71 -13.74
C THR A 72 4.35 0.55 -14.65
N GLU A 73 5.54 0.70 -14.08
CA GLU A 73 6.82 0.56 -14.75
C GLU A 73 7.68 -0.47 -13.99
N PRO A 74 8.58 -1.19 -14.67
CA PRO A 74 9.41 -2.20 -14.03
C PRO A 74 10.33 -1.55 -13.00
N PRO A 75 10.27 -1.96 -11.72
CA PRO A 75 11.06 -1.35 -10.66
C PRO A 75 12.55 -1.75 -10.73
N GLY A 76 12.88 -2.82 -11.46
CA GLY A 76 14.20 -3.45 -11.43
C GLY A 76 14.31 -4.49 -10.30
N SER A 77 15.31 -5.37 -10.39
CA SER A 77 15.53 -6.43 -9.39
C SER A 77 15.96 -5.85 -8.03
N LEU A 78 15.75 -6.61 -6.95
CA LEU A 78 16.11 -6.22 -5.58
C LEU A 78 15.43 -4.93 -5.07
N ARG A 79 14.29 -4.53 -5.66
CA ARG A 79 13.47 -3.40 -5.17
C ARG A 79 12.30 -3.90 -4.33
N CYS A 80 11.53 -2.97 -3.75
CA CYS A 80 10.31 -3.27 -2.99
C CYS A 80 10.55 -4.25 -1.82
N GLY A 81 11.78 -4.25 -1.27
CA GLY A 81 12.18 -5.12 -0.18
C GLY A 81 12.17 -6.62 -0.52
N THR A 82 12.24 -6.99 -1.79
CA THR A 82 12.16 -8.39 -2.27
C THR A 82 13.19 -8.67 -3.36
N TRP A 83 13.40 -9.95 -3.73
CA TRP A 83 14.33 -10.31 -4.81
C TRP A 83 13.68 -10.19 -6.18
N TYR A 84 12.41 -10.58 -6.25
CA TYR A 84 11.60 -10.59 -7.47
C TYR A 84 10.37 -9.69 -7.33
N PRO A 85 10.52 -8.38 -7.57
CA PRO A 85 9.42 -7.44 -7.50
C PRO A 85 8.27 -7.79 -8.45
N ILE A 86 7.05 -7.57 -8.01
CA ILE A 86 5.85 -7.72 -8.82
C ILE A 86 5.22 -6.33 -9.00
N TRP A 87 5.01 -5.94 -10.25
CA TRP A 87 4.53 -4.61 -10.66
C TRP A 87 3.38 -4.74 -11.67
N LEU A 88 2.64 -3.66 -11.90
CA LEU A 88 1.47 -3.67 -12.79
C LEU A 88 1.92 -3.42 -14.23
N ASN A 89 1.81 -4.43 -15.11
CA ASN A 89 2.08 -4.27 -16.53
C ASN A 89 0.84 -3.74 -17.27
N GLY A 90 0.48 -2.49 -16.99
CA GLY A 90 -0.73 -1.87 -17.53
C GLY A 90 -1.09 -0.57 -16.83
N THR A 91 -2.37 -0.22 -16.86
CA THR A 91 -2.89 1.01 -16.27
C THR A 91 -3.78 0.73 -15.08
N LEU A 92 -3.86 1.69 -14.16
CA LEU A 92 -4.80 1.67 -13.04
C LEU A 92 -6.20 2.14 -13.50
N PRO A 93 -7.28 1.72 -12.83
CA PRO A 93 -8.59 2.32 -13.04
C PRO A 93 -8.54 3.81 -12.68
N THR A 94 -9.33 4.62 -13.38
CA THR A 94 -9.30 6.09 -13.25
C THR A 94 -10.66 6.68 -12.89
N THR A 95 -11.71 5.87 -12.92
CA THR A 95 -13.07 6.27 -12.54
C THR A 95 -13.48 5.62 -11.23
N ILE A 96 -14.03 6.39 -10.29
CA ILE A 96 -14.58 5.83 -9.04
C ILE A 96 -15.66 4.79 -9.36
N GLY A 97 -15.55 3.62 -8.71
CA GLY A 97 -16.42 2.46 -8.91
C GLY A 97 -15.96 1.53 -10.03
N GLU A 98 -14.96 1.93 -10.82
CA GLU A 98 -14.38 1.09 -11.87
C GLU A 98 -13.60 -0.06 -11.25
N GLU A 99 -13.85 -1.27 -11.75
CA GLU A 99 -13.10 -2.48 -11.44
C GLU A 99 -12.54 -3.04 -12.76
N ILE A 100 -11.22 -3.24 -12.80
CA ILE A 100 -10.52 -3.75 -13.98
C ILE A 100 -9.72 -4.99 -13.64
N VAL A 101 -9.45 -5.81 -14.66
CA VAL A 101 -8.46 -6.88 -14.60
C VAL A 101 -7.10 -6.30 -15.00
N GLY A 102 -6.17 -6.20 -14.06
CA GLY A 102 -4.80 -5.76 -14.29
C GLY A 102 -3.85 -6.94 -14.47
N GLN A 103 -3.03 -6.94 -15.52
CA GLN A 103 -1.94 -7.90 -15.65
C GLN A 103 -0.75 -7.43 -14.83
N VAL A 104 -0.35 -8.19 -13.82
CA VAL A 104 0.92 -7.96 -13.12
C VAL A 104 2.04 -8.74 -13.78
N CYS A 105 3.26 -8.24 -13.59
CA CYS A 105 4.45 -8.96 -13.99
C CYS A 105 5.49 -9.05 -12.88
N LEU A 106 6.09 -10.23 -12.76
CA LEU A 106 7.24 -10.51 -11.93
C LEU A 106 8.53 -10.12 -12.67
N GLN A 107 9.28 -9.20 -12.07
CA GLN A 107 10.62 -8.80 -12.48
C GLN A 107 11.60 -9.95 -12.23
N GLY A 108 12.32 -10.37 -13.28
CA GLY A 108 13.45 -11.29 -13.16
C GLY A 108 14.79 -10.56 -13.04
N PHE A 109 15.88 -11.32 -12.91
CA PHE A 109 17.23 -10.75 -12.87
C PHE A 109 17.67 -10.13 -14.20
N THR A 110 17.28 -10.74 -15.33
CA THR A 110 17.73 -10.34 -16.67
C THR A 110 16.60 -9.82 -17.56
N LYS A 111 15.35 -10.02 -17.15
CA LYS A 111 14.15 -9.57 -17.87
C LYS A 111 13.30 -8.71 -16.95
N ASN A 112 12.83 -7.59 -17.48
CA ASN A 112 11.90 -6.70 -16.79
C ASN A 112 10.55 -7.36 -16.49
N CYS A 113 10.21 -8.40 -17.26
CA CYS A 113 9.01 -9.18 -17.08
C CYS A 113 9.29 -10.66 -17.41
N SER A 114 9.25 -11.52 -16.39
CA SER A 114 9.55 -12.95 -16.53
C SER A 114 8.31 -13.83 -16.48
N LEU A 115 7.35 -13.49 -15.62
CA LEU A 115 6.10 -14.22 -15.41
C LEU A 115 4.96 -13.23 -15.22
N THR A 116 3.79 -13.51 -15.80
CA THR A 116 2.61 -12.64 -15.72
C THR A 116 1.40 -13.40 -15.24
N TRP A 117 0.53 -12.72 -14.50
CA TRP A 117 -0.81 -13.19 -14.17
C TRP A 117 -1.74 -11.99 -13.97
N ASN A 118 -3.02 -12.27 -13.76
CA ASN A 118 -4.03 -11.23 -13.60
C ASN A 118 -4.45 -11.09 -12.14
N ILE A 119 -4.78 -9.85 -11.76
CA ILE A 119 -5.42 -9.47 -10.51
C ILE A 119 -6.59 -8.52 -10.82
N ASP A 120 -7.53 -8.40 -9.90
CA ASP A 120 -8.58 -7.38 -10.00
C ASP A 120 -8.16 -6.11 -9.24
N ILE A 121 -8.51 -4.95 -9.77
CA ILE A 121 -8.18 -3.65 -9.19
C ILE A 121 -9.44 -2.79 -9.22
N LYS A 122 -9.86 -2.28 -8.07
CA LYS A 122 -11.08 -1.45 -7.95
C LYS A 122 -10.76 -0.08 -7.39
N TYR A 123 -11.35 0.96 -7.99
CA TYR A 123 -11.26 2.34 -7.49
C TYR A 123 -12.45 2.68 -6.61
N CYS A 124 -12.19 2.99 -5.34
CA CYS A 124 -13.21 3.22 -4.34
C CYS A 124 -13.56 4.71 -4.19
N SER A 125 -14.77 4.99 -3.68
CA SER A 125 -15.29 6.35 -3.50
C SER A 125 -14.53 7.21 -2.48
N GLY A 126 -13.64 6.62 -1.68
CA GLY A 126 -12.74 7.31 -0.77
C GLY A 126 -11.40 7.74 -1.39
N ASP A 127 -11.29 7.71 -2.72
CA ASP A 127 -10.08 8.06 -3.47
C ASP A 127 -8.88 7.13 -3.20
N TYR A 128 -9.14 5.82 -3.12
CA TYR A 128 -8.10 4.79 -2.98
C TYR A 128 -8.40 3.56 -3.83
N LEU A 129 -7.36 2.81 -4.14
CA LEU A 129 -7.46 1.54 -4.85
C LEU A 129 -7.44 0.37 -3.87
N VAL A 130 -8.16 -0.68 -4.21
CA VAL A 130 -8.02 -2.01 -3.60
C VAL A 130 -7.63 -3.03 -4.66
N TYR A 131 -6.83 -4.01 -4.26
CA TYR A 131 -6.22 -4.98 -5.15
C TYR A 131 -6.57 -6.39 -4.72
N ASN A 132 -7.18 -7.19 -5.59
CA ASN A 132 -7.42 -8.61 -5.37
C ASN A 132 -6.14 -9.40 -5.68
N LEU A 133 -5.20 -9.40 -4.74
CA LEU A 133 -3.89 -9.99 -4.93
C LEU A 133 -3.96 -11.51 -4.89
N VAL A 134 -3.19 -12.13 -5.78
CA VAL A 134 -3.04 -13.59 -5.84
C VAL A 134 -1.70 -13.97 -5.25
N ARG A 135 -1.68 -15.04 -4.45
CA ARG A 135 -0.44 -15.66 -3.96
C ARG A 135 0.55 -15.91 -5.12
N SER A 136 1.79 -15.48 -4.95
CA SER A 136 2.84 -15.76 -5.92
C SER A 136 3.35 -17.20 -5.81
N GLU A 137 3.69 -17.83 -6.93
CA GLU A 137 4.35 -19.15 -6.93
C GLU A 137 5.88 -19.06 -6.78
N THR A 138 6.44 -17.84 -6.84
CA THR A 138 7.88 -17.61 -6.75
C THR A 138 8.28 -17.19 -5.35
N THR A 139 9.21 -17.92 -4.72
CA THR A 139 9.79 -17.55 -3.42
C THR A 139 10.57 -16.24 -3.51
N SER A 140 10.58 -15.46 -2.43
CA SER A 140 11.22 -14.14 -2.37
C SER A 140 10.74 -13.19 -3.49
N SER A 141 9.46 -13.29 -3.86
CA SER A 141 8.78 -12.33 -4.73
C SER A 141 7.77 -11.51 -3.92
N GLY A 142 7.52 -10.28 -4.31
CA GLY A 142 6.63 -9.41 -3.55
C GLY A 142 6.02 -8.29 -4.37
N TYR A 143 4.76 -8.00 -4.13
CA TYR A 143 4.05 -6.87 -4.74
C TYR A 143 4.62 -5.53 -4.27
N CYS A 144 5.00 -4.71 -5.25
CA CYS A 144 5.44 -3.34 -5.05
C CYS A 144 4.26 -2.40 -4.86
N PHE A 145 4.42 -1.40 -4.00
CA PHE A 145 3.49 -0.30 -3.87
C PHE A 145 4.24 0.97 -3.49
N GLY A 146 3.91 2.06 -4.18
CA GLY A 146 4.53 3.36 -3.97
C GLY A 146 5.86 3.53 -4.69
N THR A 147 6.08 4.73 -5.23
CA THR A 147 7.30 5.12 -5.96
C THR A 147 8.15 6.13 -5.19
N GLU A 148 7.61 6.70 -4.13
CA GLU A 148 8.22 7.81 -3.41
C GLU A 148 9.30 7.33 -2.44
N ALA A 149 10.34 8.14 -2.32
CA ALA A 149 11.33 7.96 -1.26
C ALA A 149 10.74 8.50 0.04
N VAL A 150 10.45 7.62 1.00
CA VAL A 150 10.07 8.04 2.34
C VAL A 150 11.33 8.57 3.01
N THR A 151 11.56 9.88 2.90
CA THR A 151 12.57 10.53 3.74
C THR A 151 12.13 10.36 5.18
N ALA A 152 13.03 9.84 6.03
CA ALA A 152 12.81 9.87 7.46
C ALA A 152 12.83 11.36 7.88
N THR A 153 11.68 12.02 7.77
CA THR A 153 11.44 13.21 8.56
C THR A 153 11.47 12.70 9.99
N ILE A 154 12.61 12.91 10.65
CA ILE A 154 12.62 13.00 12.09
C ILE A 154 11.71 14.21 12.36
N GLU A 155 10.41 13.98 12.46
CA GLU A 155 9.56 14.79 13.31
C GLU A 155 10.13 14.55 14.69
N THR A 156 11.12 15.39 15.04
CA THR A 156 11.39 15.68 16.43
C THR A 156 10.02 16.03 17.00
N PRO A 157 9.55 15.36 18.07
CA PRO A 157 8.38 15.85 18.76
C PRO A 157 8.73 17.29 19.10
N SER A 158 8.06 18.25 18.47
CA SER A 158 8.11 19.63 18.87
C SER A 158 7.43 19.68 20.23
N THR A 159 8.20 19.25 21.24
CA THR A 159 7.89 19.46 22.63
C THR A 159 8.01 20.97 22.74
N SER A 160 6.86 21.65 22.72
CA SER A 160 6.77 23.04 23.12
C SER A 160 7.19 23.09 24.59
N ILE A 161 8.50 23.21 24.83
CA ILE A 161 9.02 23.59 26.13
C ILE A 161 8.57 25.04 26.31
N ALA A 162 7.46 25.22 27.02
CA ALA A 162 7.13 26.50 27.61
C ALA A 162 8.30 26.86 28.54
N THR A 163 9.12 27.82 28.14
CA THR A 163 10.19 28.36 28.97
C THR A 163 9.53 29.15 30.11
N ASN A 164 9.32 28.50 31.25
CA ASN A 164 9.14 29.22 32.51
C ASN A 164 10.50 29.81 32.90
N THR A 165 10.56 31.14 33.00
CA THR A 165 11.78 31.94 33.19
C THR A 165 12.34 31.91 34.62
N ASP A 166 11.97 30.93 35.45
CA ASP A 166 12.33 30.91 36.88
C ASP A 166 13.19 29.70 37.31
N ASP A 167 13.86 29.01 36.37
CA ASP A 167 14.75 27.89 36.71
C ASP A 167 16.24 28.34 36.81
N PRO A 168 16.97 28.12 37.93
CA PRO A 168 18.31 28.68 38.15
C PRO A 168 19.40 28.10 37.25
N ILE A 169 19.08 27.09 36.43
CA ILE A 169 20.04 26.31 35.64
C ILE A 169 20.56 27.10 34.42
N ASN A 170 19.80 28.07 33.92
CA ASN A 170 20.16 28.84 32.72
C ASN A 170 21.31 29.85 32.93
N GLY A 171 21.73 30.10 34.18
CA GLY A 171 22.87 30.97 34.48
C GLY A 171 24.23 30.36 34.12
N ILE A 172 24.36 29.02 34.15
CA ILE A 172 25.64 28.33 34.00
C ILE A 172 26.10 28.29 32.54
N LEU A 173 25.17 28.23 31.58
CA LEU A 173 25.47 28.17 30.15
C LEU A 173 25.97 29.51 29.58
N SER A 174 25.68 30.65 30.23
CA SER A 174 26.13 31.97 29.77
C SER A 174 27.64 32.20 30.00
N TYR A 175 28.25 31.56 31.00
CA TYR A 175 29.67 31.75 31.31
C TYR A 175 30.60 30.93 30.40
N LEU A 176 30.14 29.79 29.87
CA LEU A 176 30.96 28.90 29.05
C LEU A 176 31.20 29.41 27.61
N TYR A 177 30.36 30.32 27.10
CA TYR A 177 30.51 30.91 25.76
C TYR A 177 31.44 32.13 25.69
N SER A 178 32.10 32.51 26.80
CA SER A 178 33.02 33.66 26.84
C SER A 178 34.51 33.29 26.87
N LEU A 179 34.85 32.00 26.70
CA LEU A 179 36.24 31.51 26.77
C LEU A 179 36.67 30.63 25.57
N PHE A 180 35.96 30.72 24.43
CA PHE A 180 36.44 30.23 23.13
C PHE A 180 36.16 31.25 22.03
#